data_AF-A0A443Q3L7-F1
#
_entry.id   AF-A0A443Q3L7-F1
#
_cell.length_a   1.000
_cell.length_b   1.000
_cell.length_c   1.000
_cell.angle_alpha   90.00
_cell.angle_beta   90.00
_cell.angle_gamma   90.00
#
_symmetry.space_group_name_H-M   'P 1'
#
loop_
_entity.id
_entity.type
_entity.pdbx_description
1 polymer ?
#
loop_
_entity_poly.entity_id
_entity_poly.type
_entity_poly.pdbx_seq_one_letter_code
_entity_poly.pdbx_strand_id
1 'polypeptide(L)'
;MLEAKSEINLFNASLKSNLENLNFSSFPDLTILYLSSNASHGTLTTMYIHRNNISGSIPQEMGNLKNLINLVLSNNFLTGSIPCTIGNLTKLTTLYIHTNNISGSILQEIGNSNNLIDLGMSYKLLSSSIPSTLGNLTKLVTLYMNENKISGFIPQ
;
A
#
# COMPACT_ATOMS: atom_id res chain seq x y z
N MET A 1 -12.03 -3.45 29.18
CA MET A 1 -10.57 -3.22 29.25
C MET A 1 -10.17 -2.65 27.91
N LEU A 2 -9.53 -1.47 27.87
CA LEU A 2 -8.92 -0.98 26.63
C LEU A 2 -7.65 -1.81 26.41
N GLU A 3 -7.59 -2.56 25.32
CA GLU A 3 -6.34 -3.18 24.88
C GLU A 3 -5.34 -2.06 24.54
N ALA A 4 -4.15 -2.12 25.14
CA ALA A 4 -3.07 -1.19 24.83
C ALA A 4 -2.62 -1.44 23.40
N LYS A 5 -2.99 -0.54 22.50
CA LYS A 5 -2.49 -0.51 21.12
C LYS A 5 -0.99 -0.31 21.17
N SER A 6 -0.23 -1.23 20.58
CA SER A 6 1.20 -0.99 20.39
C SER A 6 1.39 -0.17 19.12
N GLU A 7 2.21 0.88 19.24
CA GLU A 7 2.47 1.86 18.19
C GLU A 7 3.98 1.96 18.01
N ILE A 8 4.45 1.99 16.75
CA ILE A 8 5.86 2.30 16.44
C ILE A 8 5.89 3.66 15.77
N ASN A 9 6.62 4.58 16.39
CA ASN A 9 6.83 5.91 15.85
C ASN A 9 8.22 6.01 15.22
N LEU A 10 8.27 6.06 13.88
CA LEU A 10 9.49 6.29 13.11
C LEU A 10 9.57 7.73 12.59
N PHE A 11 8.94 8.69 13.29
CA PHE A 11 9.01 10.10 12.95
C PHE A 11 10.47 10.56 12.89
N ASN A 12 10.86 11.15 11.76
CA ASN A 12 12.23 11.64 11.54
C ASN A 12 13.34 10.59 11.75
N ALA A 13 13.01 9.29 11.64
CA ALA A 13 13.97 8.20 11.84
C ALA A 13 15.05 8.10 10.75
N SER A 14 15.02 8.99 9.74
CA SER A 14 16.00 9.05 8.65
C SER A 14 16.18 7.68 7.98
N LEU A 15 15.07 6.98 7.75
CA LEU A 15 15.07 5.58 7.26
C LEU A 15 15.86 5.48 5.95
N LYS A 16 17.03 4.84 6.01
CA LYS A 16 17.91 4.60 4.85
C LYS A 16 17.57 3.26 4.22
N SER A 17 17.21 3.30 2.94
CA SER A 17 17.16 2.23 1.92
C SER A 17 16.61 0.82 2.22
N ASN A 18 16.25 0.42 3.44
CA ASN A 18 15.45 -0.80 3.67
C ASN A 18 14.88 -0.91 5.10
N LEU A 19 13.62 -1.32 5.24
CA LEU A 19 12.99 -1.68 6.52
C LEU A 19 13.04 -3.19 6.81
N GLU A 20 13.68 -4.00 5.94
CA GLU A 20 13.79 -5.46 6.11
C GLU A 20 14.35 -5.91 7.47
N ASN A 21 15.18 -5.08 8.12
CA ASN A 21 15.74 -5.39 9.44
C ASN A 21 14.83 -4.98 10.62
N LEU A 22 13.71 -4.29 10.36
CA LEU A 22 12.72 -4.02 11.40
C LEU A 22 11.82 -5.26 11.52
N ASN A 23 12.08 -6.11 12.52
CA ASN A 23 11.28 -7.30 12.72
C ASN A 23 9.89 -6.95 13.29
N PHE A 24 8.91 -6.75 12.41
CA PHE A 24 7.52 -6.48 12.80
C PHE A 24 6.86 -7.66 13.53
N SER A 25 7.37 -8.89 13.37
CA SER A 25 6.89 -10.03 14.18
C SER A 25 7.24 -9.90 15.67
N SER A 26 8.20 -9.02 16.02
CA SER A 26 8.48 -8.66 17.42
C SER A 26 7.39 -7.76 18.03
N PHE A 27 6.45 -7.26 17.22
CA PHE A 27 5.37 -6.37 17.64
C PHE A 27 4.02 -6.90 17.12
N PRO A 28 3.54 -8.04 17.64
CA PRO A 28 2.34 -8.72 17.13
C PRO A 28 1.05 -7.89 17.26
N ASP A 29 1.03 -6.93 18.18
CA ASP A 29 -0.10 -6.05 18.45
C ASP A 29 0.07 -4.66 17.79
N LEU A 30 0.97 -4.54 16.80
CA LEU A 30 1.25 -3.26 16.15
C LEU A 30 0.04 -2.81 15.33
N THR A 31 -0.63 -1.77 15.82
CA THR A 31 -1.87 -1.25 15.20
C THR A 31 -1.65 0.04 14.44
N ILE A 32 -0.56 0.77 14.71
CA ILE A 32 -0.25 2.06 14.08
C ILE A 32 1.26 2.18 13.84
N LEU A 33 1.63 2.57 12.61
CA LEU A 33 2.99 2.89 12.19
C LEU A 33 3.06 4.36 11.75
N TYR A 34 3.73 5.21 12.54
CA TYR A 34 3.92 6.61 12.18
C TYR A 34 5.20 6.79 11.35
N LEU A 35 5.06 7.29 10.12
CA LEU A 35 6.16 7.55 9.18
C LEU A 35 6.39 9.04 8.89
N SER A 36 5.67 9.96 9.56
CA SER A 36 5.71 11.39 9.28
C SER A 36 7.13 11.97 9.34
N SER A 37 7.42 12.93 8.46
CA SER A 37 8.74 13.59 8.31
C SER A 37 9.93 12.74 7.80
N ASN A 38 9.72 11.53 7.28
CA ASN A 38 10.78 10.82 6.53
C ASN A 38 10.95 11.31 5.07
N ALA A 39 10.12 12.25 4.63
CA ALA A 39 10.03 12.72 3.25
C ALA A 39 11.20 13.64 2.81
N SER A 40 11.86 14.33 3.73
CA SER A 40 12.92 15.31 3.42
C SER A 40 14.31 14.69 3.23
N HIS A 41 14.53 13.45 3.67
CA HIS A 41 15.83 12.77 3.63
C HIS A 41 15.77 11.28 3.23
N GLY A 42 14.57 10.73 2.97
CA GLY A 42 14.37 9.30 2.73
C GLY A 42 14.81 8.83 1.35
N THR A 43 15.81 7.94 1.32
CA THR A 43 16.24 7.16 0.13
C THR A 43 15.44 5.87 -0.05
N LEU A 44 14.33 5.72 0.68
CA LEU A 44 13.59 4.47 0.72
C LEU A 44 12.96 4.16 -0.65
N THR A 45 13.46 3.09 -1.27
CA THR A 45 12.98 2.59 -2.56
C THR A 45 12.12 1.35 -2.40
N THR A 46 12.25 0.60 -1.31
CA THR A 46 11.51 -0.65 -1.10
C THR A 46 10.95 -0.70 0.31
N MET A 47 9.69 -1.11 0.42
CA MET A 47 9.00 -1.35 1.69
C MET A 47 8.27 -2.69 1.62
N TYR A 48 8.80 -3.68 2.34
CA TYR A 48 8.21 -5.00 2.47
C TYR A 48 7.73 -5.21 3.91
N ILE A 49 6.42 -5.21 4.09
CA ILE A 49 5.76 -5.39 5.37
C ILE A 49 4.65 -6.44 5.20
N HIS A 50 4.92 -7.52 4.46
CA HIS A 50 3.92 -8.56 4.18
C HIS A 50 3.94 -9.65 5.25
N ARG A 51 2.82 -10.36 5.43
CA ARG A 51 2.66 -11.49 6.37
C ARG A 51 2.93 -11.10 7.82
N ASN A 52 2.30 -10.02 8.27
CA ASN A 52 2.28 -9.60 9.67
C ASN A 52 0.82 -9.43 10.15
N ASN A 53 0.66 -9.04 11.42
CA ASN A 53 -0.66 -8.78 12.02
C ASN A 53 -1.01 -7.29 12.03
N ILE A 54 -0.44 -6.49 11.11
CA ILE A 54 -0.62 -5.04 11.14
C ILE A 54 -2.08 -4.70 10.81
N SER A 55 -2.70 -3.91 11.67
CA SER A 55 -4.08 -3.44 11.51
C SER A 55 -4.12 -1.91 11.35
N GLY A 56 -5.32 -1.33 11.32
CA GLY A 56 -5.49 0.11 11.04
C GLY A 56 -5.45 0.45 9.55
N SER A 57 -5.52 1.74 9.23
CA SER A 57 -5.57 2.24 7.85
C SER A 57 -4.20 2.61 7.30
N ILE A 58 -4.08 2.59 5.97
CA ILE A 58 -2.89 3.11 5.30
C ILE A 58 -2.84 4.64 5.46
N PRO A 59 -1.77 5.22 6.03
CA PRO A 59 -1.66 6.66 6.28
C PRO A 59 -1.46 7.47 4.97
N GLN A 60 -2.02 8.69 4.91
CA GLN A 60 -1.87 9.57 3.75
C GLN A 60 -0.41 9.96 3.49
N GLU A 61 0.39 10.02 4.54
CA GLU A 61 1.81 10.36 4.52
C GLU A 61 2.64 9.35 3.72
N MET A 62 2.12 8.14 3.47
CA MET A 62 2.82 7.17 2.63
C MET A 62 3.06 7.69 1.21
N GLY A 63 2.17 8.57 0.71
CA GLY A 63 2.34 9.26 -0.56
C GLY A 63 3.50 10.27 -0.60
N ASN A 64 4.17 10.53 0.52
CA ASN A 64 5.36 11.38 0.58
C ASN A 64 6.65 10.62 0.28
N LEU A 65 6.63 9.29 0.21
CA LEU A 65 7.78 8.44 -0.11
C LEU A 65 8.04 8.42 -1.62
N LYS A 66 8.31 9.58 -2.24
CA LYS A 66 8.40 9.74 -3.72
C LYS A 66 9.46 8.86 -4.40
N ASN A 67 10.41 8.32 -3.65
CA ASN A 67 11.45 7.43 -4.15
C ASN A 67 11.05 5.95 -4.15
N LEU A 68 9.87 5.61 -3.63
CA LEU A 68 9.43 4.23 -3.51
C LEU A 68 9.18 3.58 -4.88
N ILE A 69 9.82 2.44 -5.07
CA ILE A 69 9.77 1.56 -6.24
C ILE A 69 8.93 0.32 -5.93
N ASN A 70 9.04 -0.22 -4.72
CA ASN A 70 8.30 -1.42 -4.31
C ASN A 70 7.57 -1.19 -2.99
N LEU A 71 6.27 -1.46 -2.98
CA LEU A 71 5.42 -1.41 -1.79
C LEU A 71 4.62 -2.72 -1.67
N VAL A 72 4.98 -3.54 -0.69
CA VAL A 72 4.33 -4.82 -0.42
C VAL A 72 3.84 -4.84 1.02
N LEU A 73 2.53 -4.69 1.17
CA LEU A 73 1.80 -4.70 2.45
C LEU A 73 0.85 -5.90 2.56
N SER A 74 0.96 -6.87 1.64
CA SER A 74 0.02 -7.98 1.54
C SER A 74 0.03 -8.91 2.73
N ASN A 75 -1.06 -9.62 2.98
CA ASN A 75 -1.20 -10.55 4.12
C ASN A 75 -1.03 -9.83 5.47
N ASN A 76 -1.89 -8.85 5.73
CA ASN A 76 -2.03 -8.15 7.00
C ASN A 76 -3.52 -7.98 7.34
N PHE A 77 -3.83 -7.24 8.40
CA PHE A 77 -5.19 -6.86 8.79
C PHE A 77 -5.48 -5.37 8.52
N LEU A 78 -4.84 -4.77 7.52
CA LEU A 78 -5.09 -3.35 7.18
C LEU A 78 -6.55 -3.15 6.78
N THR A 79 -7.12 -2.01 7.16
CA THR A 79 -8.53 -1.63 7.01
C THR A 79 -8.66 -0.26 6.35
N GLY A 80 -9.89 0.23 6.15
CA GLY A 80 -10.13 1.53 5.52
C GLY A 80 -9.83 1.53 4.02
N SER A 81 -9.71 2.71 3.43
CA SER A 81 -9.43 2.91 2.00
C SER A 81 -7.94 3.12 1.71
N ILE A 82 -7.55 2.90 0.46
CA ILE A 82 -6.24 3.35 -0.05
C ILE A 82 -6.27 4.88 -0.11
N PRO A 83 -5.29 5.61 0.43
CA PRO A 83 -5.28 7.07 0.35
C PRO A 83 -4.94 7.55 -1.06
N CYS A 84 -5.58 8.64 -1.51
CA CYS A 84 -5.35 9.22 -2.85
C CYS A 84 -3.89 9.63 -3.09
N THR A 85 -3.17 9.95 -2.02
CA THR A 85 -1.76 10.30 -2.05
C THR A 85 -0.85 9.18 -2.57
N ILE A 86 -1.32 7.93 -2.66
CA ILE A 86 -0.62 6.83 -3.34
C ILE A 86 -0.34 7.14 -4.81
N GLY A 87 -1.21 7.89 -5.49
CA GLY A 87 -0.97 8.33 -6.87
C GLY A 87 0.27 9.23 -7.02
N ASN A 88 0.81 9.75 -5.90
CA ASN A 88 2.05 10.51 -5.94
C ASN A 88 3.32 9.64 -5.99
N LEU A 89 3.21 8.33 -5.83
CA LEU A 89 4.32 7.37 -5.88
C LEU A 89 4.63 7.04 -7.34
N THR A 90 5.12 8.04 -8.08
CA THR A 90 5.29 7.95 -9.55
C THR A 90 6.42 7.00 -9.99
N LYS A 91 7.32 6.61 -9.07
CA LYS A 91 8.38 5.62 -9.31
C LYS A 91 7.96 4.18 -8.99
N LEU A 92 6.75 3.98 -8.48
CA LEU A 92 6.29 2.67 -8.04
C LEU A 92 6.17 1.72 -9.23
N THR A 93 6.76 0.54 -9.08
CA THR A 93 6.75 -0.58 -10.03
C THR A 93 5.95 -1.77 -9.48
N THR A 94 5.98 -1.97 -8.16
CA THR A 94 5.25 -3.06 -7.50
C THR A 94 4.35 -2.49 -6.39
N LEU A 95 3.06 -2.82 -6.45
CA LEU A 95 2.10 -2.53 -5.39
C LEU A 95 1.30 -3.78 -5.03
N TYR A 96 1.61 -4.39 -3.88
CA TYR A 96 0.87 -5.53 -3.36
C TYR A 96 0.22 -5.20 -2.02
N ILE A 97 -1.11 -5.11 -2.04
CA ILE A 97 -1.96 -4.84 -0.86
C ILE A 97 -3.05 -5.92 -0.69
N HIS A 98 -2.97 -7.01 -1.45
CA HIS A 98 -3.89 -8.14 -1.36
C HIS A 98 -3.84 -8.82 0.01
N THR A 99 -4.85 -9.63 0.31
CA THR A 99 -4.98 -10.32 1.61
C THR A 99 -4.92 -9.34 2.79
N ASN A 100 -5.75 -8.29 2.73
CA ASN A 100 -6.04 -7.34 3.80
C ASN A 100 -7.56 -7.14 3.93
N ASN A 101 -7.99 -6.36 4.92
CA ASN A 101 -9.38 -5.92 5.11
C ASN A 101 -9.64 -4.50 4.53
N ILE A 102 -8.83 -4.06 3.56
CA ILE A 102 -8.99 -2.77 2.88
C ILE A 102 -10.28 -2.79 2.06
N SER A 103 -11.05 -1.71 2.14
CA SER A 103 -12.37 -1.55 1.52
C SER A 103 -12.52 -0.16 0.88
N GLY A 104 -13.50 -0.01 0.00
CA GLY A 104 -13.72 1.22 -0.77
C GLY A 104 -13.39 1.01 -2.25
N SER A 105 -13.52 2.04 -3.07
CA SER A 105 -13.20 1.96 -4.50
C SER A 105 -11.68 2.00 -4.71
N ILE A 106 -11.19 1.27 -5.73
CA ILE A 106 -9.91 1.65 -6.34
C ILE A 106 -10.01 3.13 -6.72
N LEU A 107 -9.08 3.91 -6.20
CA LEU A 107 -8.96 5.32 -6.54
C LEU A 107 -8.40 5.48 -7.95
N GLN A 108 -8.95 6.44 -8.70
CA GLN A 108 -8.54 6.75 -10.06
C GLN A 108 -7.04 7.09 -10.14
N GLU A 109 -6.50 7.60 -9.04
CA GLU A 109 -5.13 8.05 -8.82
C GLU A 109 -4.09 6.92 -8.91
N ILE A 110 -4.46 5.64 -8.76
CA ILE A 110 -3.54 4.52 -9.06
C ILE A 110 -3.08 4.57 -10.52
N GLY A 111 -3.95 5.05 -11.43
CA GLY A 111 -3.62 5.27 -12.84
C GLY A 111 -2.52 6.31 -13.09
N ASN A 112 -2.08 7.05 -12.08
CA ASN A 112 -0.94 7.98 -12.20
C ASN A 112 0.42 7.28 -12.03
N SER A 113 0.44 6.06 -11.50
CA SER A 113 1.66 5.25 -11.34
C SER A 113 2.05 4.58 -12.65
N ASN A 114 2.42 5.37 -13.67
CA ASN A 114 2.73 4.90 -15.03
C ASN A 114 3.92 3.92 -15.12
N ASN A 115 4.66 3.73 -14.02
CA ASN A 115 5.75 2.77 -13.93
C ASN A 115 5.32 1.43 -13.32
N LEU A 116 4.06 1.27 -12.94
CA LEU A 116 3.56 0.06 -12.30
C LEU A 116 3.60 -1.12 -13.27
N ILE A 117 4.27 -2.19 -12.84
CA ILE A 117 4.45 -3.45 -13.56
C ILE A 117 3.60 -4.53 -12.88
N ASP A 118 3.59 -4.55 -11.56
CA ASP A 118 2.90 -5.55 -10.76
C ASP A 118 1.92 -4.89 -9.79
N LEU A 119 0.63 -5.23 -9.92
CA LEU A 119 -0.44 -4.75 -9.05
C LEU A 119 -1.21 -5.94 -8.48
N GLY A 120 -1.31 -6.00 -7.16
CA GLY A 120 -2.06 -7.02 -6.44
C GLY A 120 -2.93 -6.40 -5.38
N MET A 121 -4.24 -6.65 -5.44
CA MET A 121 -5.18 -5.96 -4.57
C MET A 121 -6.12 -6.88 -3.79
N SER A 122 -6.70 -6.35 -2.71
CA SER A 122 -7.61 -7.09 -1.83
C SER A 122 -9.02 -7.23 -2.40
N TYR A 123 -9.62 -8.40 -2.12
CA TYR A 123 -10.96 -8.85 -2.55
C TYR A 123 -12.15 -7.91 -2.24
N LYS A 124 -11.97 -6.98 -1.29
CA LYS A 124 -12.98 -6.02 -0.80
C LYS A 124 -12.92 -4.63 -1.45
N LEU A 125 -11.97 -4.42 -2.38
CA LEU A 125 -11.77 -3.12 -3.06
C LEU A 125 -12.58 -2.96 -4.37
N LEU A 126 -13.17 -4.04 -4.88
CA LEU A 126 -13.69 -4.11 -6.25
C LEU A 126 -15.18 -4.45 -6.33
N SER A 127 -15.98 -3.99 -5.36
CA SER A 127 -17.40 -4.34 -5.29
C SER A 127 -18.30 -3.69 -6.35
N SER A 128 -17.79 -2.79 -7.20
CA SER A 128 -18.63 -2.11 -8.21
C SER A 128 -18.05 -2.08 -9.63
N SER A 129 -16.77 -1.73 -9.83
CA SER A 129 -16.12 -1.77 -11.15
C SER A 129 -14.60 -1.54 -11.06
N ILE A 130 -13.87 -1.94 -12.10
CA ILE A 130 -12.47 -1.53 -12.31
C ILE A 130 -12.47 -0.09 -12.86
N PRO A 131 -11.76 0.87 -12.24
CA PRO A 131 -11.65 2.22 -12.79
C PRO A 131 -11.01 2.24 -14.17
N SER A 132 -11.55 3.05 -15.08
CA SER A 132 -11.00 3.24 -16.42
C SER A 132 -9.54 3.69 -16.41
N THR A 133 -9.09 4.38 -15.36
CA THR A 133 -7.71 4.83 -15.20
C THR A 133 -6.70 3.69 -15.02
N LEU A 134 -7.13 2.44 -14.74
CA LEU A 134 -6.21 1.31 -14.85
C LEU A 134 -5.69 1.12 -16.28
N GLY A 135 -6.44 1.55 -17.31
CA GLY A 135 -5.98 1.54 -18.71
C GLY A 135 -4.75 2.43 -18.93
N ASN A 136 -4.52 3.43 -18.07
CA ASN A 136 -3.31 4.27 -18.14
C ASN A 136 -2.04 3.51 -17.72
N LEU A 137 -2.17 2.36 -17.04
CA LEU A 137 -1.04 1.56 -16.57
C LEU A 137 -0.45 0.72 -17.71
N THR A 138 0.05 1.39 -18.74
CA THR A 138 0.58 0.79 -19.98
C THR A 138 1.78 -0.14 -19.78
N LYS A 139 2.44 -0.11 -18.61
CA LYS A 139 3.53 -1.02 -18.24
C LYS A 139 3.10 -2.20 -17.39
N LEU A 140 1.82 -2.29 -17.01
CA LEU A 140 1.33 -3.34 -16.14
C LEU A 140 1.42 -4.69 -16.85
N VAL A 141 2.19 -5.60 -16.26
CA VAL A 141 2.36 -6.97 -16.73
C VAL A 141 1.49 -7.91 -15.92
N THR A 142 1.47 -7.71 -14.61
CA THR A 142 0.79 -8.62 -13.68
C THR A 142 -0.28 -7.89 -12.90
N LEU A 143 -1.50 -8.44 -12.95
CA LEU A 143 -2.64 -7.94 -12.20
C LEU A 143 -3.28 -9.08 -11.39
N TYR A 144 -3.02 -9.11 -10.09
CA TYR A 144 -3.65 -10.04 -9.17
C TYR A 144 -4.91 -9.42 -8.55
N MET A 145 -6.06 -9.97 -8.94
CA MET A 145 -7.37 -9.60 -8.41
C MET A 145 -8.19 -10.83 -8.03
N ASN A 146 -7.55 -11.91 -7.58
CA ASN A 146 -8.24 -13.12 -7.17
C ASN A 146 -9.28 -12.83 -6.06
N GLU A 147 -10.38 -13.59 -6.08
CA GLU A 147 -11.48 -13.54 -5.10
C GLU A 147 -12.25 -12.20 -5.02
N ASN A 148 -12.09 -11.30 -6.00
CA ASN A 148 -12.94 -10.12 -6.11
C ASN A 148 -14.29 -10.43 -6.77
N LYS A 149 -15.33 -9.66 -6.43
CA LYS A 149 -16.63 -9.67 -7.12
C LYS A 149 -16.65 -8.74 -8.34
N ILE A 150 -15.58 -8.75 -9.16
CA ILE A 150 -15.46 -7.83 -10.30
C ILE A 150 -16.58 -8.10 -11.31
N SER A 151 -17.26 -7.03 -11.70
CA SER A 151 -18.13 -6.98 -12.88
C SER A 151 -17.79 -5.76 -13.73
N GLY A 152 -18.03 -5.82 -15.04
CA GLY A 152 -17.73 -4.73 -15.98
C GLY A 152 -16.60 -5.04 -16.96
N PHE A 153 -16.13 -4.02 -17.68
CA PHE A 153 -15.10 -4.15 -18.71
C PHE A 153 -13.70 -4.01 -18.12
N ILE A 154 -12.74 -4.74 -18.70
CA ILE A 154 -11.32 -4.47 -18.50
C ILE A 154 -11.00 -3.17 -19.29
N PRO A 155 -10.54 -2.09 -18.64
CA PRO A 155 -10.15 -0.87 -19.32
C PRO A 155 -9.06 -1.12 -20.36
N GLN A 156 -9.17 -0.47 -21.52
CA GLN A 156 -8.14 -0.46 -22.56
C GLN A 156 -7.16 0.71 -22.37
#